data_AF-A0A9P4UYM9-F1
#
_entry.id   AF-A0A9P4UYM9-F1
#
_cell.length_a   1.000
_cell.length_b   1.000
_cell.length_c   1.000
_cell.angle_alpha   90.00
_cell.angle_beta   90.00
_cell.angle_gamma   90.00
#
_symmetry.space_group_name_H-M   'P 1'
#
loop_
_entity.id
_entity.type
_entity.pdbx_description
1 polymer ?
#
loop_
_entity_poly.entity_id
_entity_poly.type
_entity_poly.pdbx_seq_one_letter_code
_entity_poly.pdbx_strand_id
1 'polypeptide(L)' 'PLAQEFVVNVPKLEFSPAEILSFLLANKHSPYHAIASVALWMEKLRAERTKLTRTTS' A
#
# COMPACT_ATOMS: atom_id res chain seq x y z
N PRO A 1 -8.69 0.76 -16.72
CA PRO A 1 -7.31 0.44 -17.20
C PRO A 1 -6.14 0.87 -16.30
N LEU A 2 -6.32 1.63 -15.21
CA LEU A 2 -5.27 1.80 -14.18
C LEU A 2 -5.71 1.24 -12.83
N ALA A 3 -7.00 1.41 -12.50
CA ALA A 3 -7.61 0.79 -11.34
C ALA A 3 -7.50 -0.75 -11.34
N GLN A 4 -7.68 -1.40 -12.50
CA GLN A 4 -7.54 -2.86 -12.59
C GLN A 4 -6.09 -3.31 -12.35
N GLU A 5 -5.12 -2.60 -12.92
CA GLU A 5 -3.70 -2.89 -12.74
C GLU A 5 -3.28 -2.68 -11.28
N PHE A 6 -3.78 -1.61 -10.65
CA PHE A 6 -3.59 -1.39 -9.22
C PHE A 6 -4.19 -2.52 -8.38
N VAL A 7 -5.45 -2.92 -8.65
CA VAL A 7 -6.14 -3.99 -7.90
C VAL A 7 -5.47 -5.36 -8.09
N VAL A 8 -4.90 -5.64 -9.26
CA VAL A 8 -4.14 -6.89 -9.50
C VAL A 8 -2.88 -6.96 -8.62
N ASN A 9 -2.27 -5.82 -8.33
CA ASN A 9 -1.08 -5.74 -7.48
C ASN A 9 -1.39 -5.69 -5.98
N VAL A 10 -2.62 -5.35 -5.57
CA VAL A 10 -3.00 -5.24 -4.16
C VAL A 10 -3.69 -6.52 -3.67
N PRO A 11 -3.12 -7.23 -2.68
CA PRO A 11 -3.72 -8.43 -2.12
C PRO A 11 -5.02 -8.11 -1.39
N LYS A 12 -6.00 -9.00 -1.56
CA LYS A 12 -7.32 -8.85 -0.94
C LYS A 12 -7.21 -9.05 0.58
N LEU A 13 -7.96 -8.24 1.34
CA LEU A 13 -8.14 -8.34 2.80
C LEU A 13 -6.89 -8.05 3.65
N GLU A 14 -5.75 -7.68 3.07
CA GLU A 14 -4.52 -7.40 3.84
C GLU A 14 -4.45 -5.96 4.36
N PHE A 15 -4.97 -5.02 3.58
CA PHE A 15 -4.92 -3.59 3.86
C PHE A 15 -6.33 -3.05 4.12
N SER A 16 -6.45 -2.21 5.14
CA SER A 16 -7.69 -1.52 5.42
C SER A 16 -8.01 -0.49 4.33
N PRO A 17 -9.29 -0.13 4.13
CA PRO A 17 -9.66 0.93 3.19
C PRO A 17 -8.95 2.27 3.47
N ALA A 18 -8.69 2.59 4.74
CA ALA A 18 -8.00 3.81 5.16
C ALA A 18 -6.51 3.83 4.75
N GLU A 19 -5.81 2.70 4.85
CA GLU A 19 -4.41 2.59 4.43
C GLU A 19 -4.27 2.74 2.91
N ILE A 20 -5.16 2.07 2.16
CA ILE A 20 -5.21 2.20 0.70
C ILE A 20 -5.53 3.64 0.31
N LEU A 21 -6.53 4.27 0.95
CA LEU A 21 -6.88 5.66 0.66
C LEU A 21 -5.73 6.63 0.96
N SER A 22 -5.01 6.42 2.07
CA SER A 22 -3.84 7.24 2.43
C SER A 22 -2.73 7.14 1.37
N PHE A 23 -2.47 5.93 0.87
CA PHE A 23 -1.51 5.72 -0.22
C PHE A 23 -1.94 6.42 -1.52
N LEU A 24 -3.21 6.32 -1.89
CA LEU A 24 -3.74 6.97 -3.09
C LEU A 24 -3.69 8.50 -2.97
N LEU A 25 -3.96 9.06 -1.80
CA LEU A 25 -3.85 10.50 -1.54
C LEU A 25 -2.41 11.00 -1.66
N ALA A 26 -1.42 10.22 -1.19
CA ALA A 26 0.00 10.54 -1.37
C ALA A 26 0.43 10.55 -2.84
N ASN A 27 -0.25 9.76 -3.69
CA ASN A 27 0.00 9.66 -5.13
C ASN A 27 -1.04 10.39 -5.99
N LYS A 28 -1.82 11.31 -5.41
CA LYS A 28 -3.00 11.93 -6.06
C LYS A 28 -2.75 12.56 -7.43
N HIS A 29 -1.53 13.01 -7.67
CA HIS A 29 -1.14 13.72 -8.91
C HIS A 29 -0.55 12.79 -9.98
N SER A 30 -0.31 11.51 -9.66
CA SER A 30 0.26 10.55 -10.61
C SER A 30 -0.25 9.12 -10.35
N PRO A 31 -1.32 8.70 -11.03
CA PRO A 31 -1.82 7.33 -10.98
C PRO A 31 -0.78 6.28 -11.43
N TYR A 32 0.08 6.63 -12.39
CA TYR A 32 1.16 5.74 -12.85
C TYR A 32 2.21 5.52 -11.75
N HIS A 33 2.54 6.56 -11.00
CA HIS A 33 3.46 6.43 -9.85
C HIS A 33 2.84 5.58 -8.74
N ALA A 34 1.51 5.68 -8.53
CA ALA A 34 0.81 4.82 -7.59
C ALA A 34 0.96 3.33 -7.95
N ILE A 35 0.84 2.98 -9.23
CA ILE A 35 1.01 1.60 -9.70
C ILE A 35 2.47 1.15 -9.56
N ALA A 36 3.43 1.98 -9.98
CA ALA A 36 4.85 1.62 -9.91
C ALA A 36 5.38 1.48 -8.48
N SER A 37 4.78 2.21 -7.51
CA SER A 37 5.25 2.24 -6.12
C SER A 37 4.45 1.37 -5.15
N VAL A 38 3.33 0.76 -5.58
CA VAL A 38 2.45 -0.01 -4.69
C VAL A 38 3.17 -1.18 -4.01
N ALA A 39 4.01 -1.91 -4.75
CA ALA A 39 4.78 -3.03 -4.21
C ALA A 39 5.71 -2.60 -3.06
N LEU A 40 6.47 -1.52 -3.29
CA LEU A 40 7.38 -0.95 -2.30
C LEU A 40 6.63 -0.40 -1.08
N TRP A 41 5.47 0.20 -1.28
CA TRP A 41 4.64 0.68 -0.17
C TRP A 41 4.15 -0.47 0.71
N MET A 42 3.65 -1.56 0.11
CA MET A 42 3.21 -2.75 0.85
C MET A 42 4.34 -3.38 1.66
N GLU A 43 5.53 -3.51 1.07
CA GLU A 43 6.72 -4.03 1.77
C GLU A 43 7.10 -3.17 2.99
N LYS A 44 7.09 -1.85 2.84
CA LYS A 44 7.37 -0.92 3.94
C LYS A 44 6.34 -1.07 5.06
N LEU A 45 5.05 -1.11 4.73
CA LEU A 45 3.99 -1.20 5.73
C LEU A 45 4.03 -2.52 6.50
N ARG A 46 4.32 -3.64 5.82
CA ARG A 46 4.55 -4.94 6.46
C ARG A 46 5.74 -4.88 7.42
N ALA A 47 6.85 -4.31 6.99
CA ALA A 47 8.04 -4.17 7.83
C ALA A 47 7.80 -3.29 9.07
N GLU A 48 7.02 -2.21 8.93
CA GLU A 48 6.62 -1.36 10.06
C GLU A 48 5.75 -2.12 11.06
N ARG A 49 4.78 -2.91 10.60
CA ARG A 49 3.96 -3.78 11.46
C ARG A 49 4.81 -4.79 12.23
N THR A 50 5.77 -5.45 11.56
CA THR A 50 6.70 -6.39 12.22
C THR A 50 7.60 -5.70 13.25
N LYS A 51 8.09 -4.50 12.96
CA LYS A 51 8.89 -3.72 13.92
C LYS A 51 8.08 -3.36 15.15
N LEU A 52 6.83 -2.92 14.98
CA LEU A 52 5.95 -2.56 16.08
C LEU A 52 5.71 -3.77 17.01
N THR A 53 5.41 -4.94 16.45
CA THR A 53 5.22 -6.16 17.25
C THR A 53 6.47 -6.56 18.05
N ARG A 54 7.67 -6.25 17.55
CA ARG A 54 8.94 -6.60 18.21
C ARG A 54 9.30 -5.66 19.35
N THR A 55 8.82 -4.41 19.33
CA THR A 55 9.08 -3.43 20.39
C THR A 55 8.14 -3.54 21.58
N THR A 56 7.03 -4.27 21.44
CA THR A 56 6.03 -4.46 22.50
C THR A 56 6.13 -5.84 23.18
N SER A 57 7.17 -6.62 22.86
CA SER A 57 7.47 -7.92 23.49
C SER A 57 8.61 -7.81 24.49
#